data_AF-A0A561VZX9-F1
#
_entry.id   AF-A0A561VZX9-F1
#
_cell.length_a   1.000
_cell.length_b   1.000
_cell.length_c   1.000
_cell.angle_alpha   90.00
_cell.angle_beta   90.00
_cell.angle_gamma   90.00
#
_symmetry.space_group_name_H-M   'P 1'
#
loop_
_entity.id
_entity.type
_entity.pdbx_description
1 polymer ?
#
loop_
_entity_poly.entity_id
_entity_poly.type
_entity_poly.pdbx_seq_one_letter_code
_entity_poly.pdbx_strand_id
1 'polypeptide(L)'
;MRDIHRNNGSALLYFLRGFVSPGVGHTAEDLLQETMLRAWRKLDTVPTEPESQRRWLFAVARRLAIDAHRKRQARPAEVSLLDTEPAGFGSEAANTAIATVTMRRAIGRLSTDHRSVLTELYVKGHTLDETAARLRVPVGTVKSRAHYATQYLRNALINE
;
A
#
# COMPACT_ATOMS: atom_id res chain seq x y z
N MET A 1 -2.27 10.11 -20.77
CA MET A 1 -2.66 10.39 -19.36
C MET A 1 -4.08 9.94 -19.02
N ARG A 2 -5.13 10.25 -19.81
CA ARG A 2 -6.49 9.76 -19.55
C ARG A 2 -6.57 8.24 -19.43
N ASP A 3 -5.90 7.50 -20.31
CA ASP A 3 -5.94 6.03 -20.28
C ASP A 3 -5.19 5.45 -19.07
N ILE A 4 -4.07 6.07 -18.67
CA ILE A 4 -3.34 5.72 -17.46
C ILE A 4 -4.27 5.84 -16.24
N HIS A 5 -4.99 6.97 -16.13
CA HIS A 5 -5.96 7.18 -15.06
C HIS A 5 -7.12 6.18 -15.13
N ARG A 6 -7.72 5.98 -16.31
CA ARG A 6 -8.84 5.04 -16.51
C ARG A 6 -8.48 3.62 -16.10
N ASN A 7 -7.28 3.17 -16.47
CA ASN A 7 -6.86 1.78 -16.28
C ASN A 7 -6.35 1.49 -14.86
N ASN A 8 -5.89 2.51 -14.12
CA ASN A 8 -5.23 2.30 -12.82
C ASN A 8 -5.90 3.05 -11.66
N GLY A 9 -6.74 4.06 -11.92
CA GLY A 9 -7.22 5.01 -10.93
C GLY A 9 -8.02 4.36 -9.80
N SER A 10 -8.98 3.49 -10.12
CA SER A 10 -9.79 2.77 -9.12
C SER A 10 -8.94 1.86 -8.25
N ALA A 11 -8.03 1.10 -8.85
CA ALA A 11 -7.13 0.19 -8.14
C ALA A 11 -6.14 0.95 -7.23
N LEU A 12 -5.61 2.08 -7.70
CA LEU A 12 -4.75 2.97 -6.90
C LEU A 12 -5.52 3.61 -5.75
N LEU A 13 -6.74 4.07 -5.99
CA LEU A 13 -7.58 4.66 -4.94
C LEU A 13 -7.88 3.64 -3.84
N TYR A 14 -8.29 2.44 -4.22
CA TYR A 14 -8.54 1.35 -3.28
C TYR A 14 -7.28 0.99 -2.49
N PHE A 15 -6.14 0.88 -3.17
CA PHE A 15 -4.85 0.65 -2.52
C PHE A 15 -4.48 1.76 -1.52
N LEU A 16 -4.68 3.03 -1.88
CA LEU A 16 -4.36 4.18 -1.04
C LEU A 16 -5.27 4.33 0.18
N ARG A 17 -6.54 3.89 0.09
CA ARG A 17 -7.45 3.84 1.26
C ARG A 17 -6.92 2.97 2.38
N GLY A 18 -6.09 1.97 2.07
CA GLY A 18 -5.41 1.16 3.09
C GLY A 18 -4.32 1.91 3.89
N PHE A 19 -3.87 3.08 3.44
CA PHE A 19 -2.83 3.88 4.09
C PHE A 19 -3.35 5.14 4.80
N VAL A 20 -4.62 5.48 4.61
CA VAL A 20 -5.21 6.74 5.08
C VAL A 20 -6.39 6.45 6.00
N SER A 21 -6.44 7.12 7.14
CA SER A 21 -7.63 7.11 8.00
C SER A 21 -8.60 8.21 7.55
N PRO A 22 -9.91 7.95 7.49
CA PRO A 22 -10.91 8.99 7.21
C PRO A 22 -10.74 10.18 8.16
N GLY A 23 -10.90 11.40 7.63
CA GLY A 23 -10.98 12.63 8.44
C GLY A 23 -9.66 13.22 8.94
N VAL A 24 -8.49 12.63 8.65
CA VAL A 24 -7.20 13.16 9.14
C VAL A 24 -6.10 13.17 8.07
N GLY A 25 -5.63 14.36 7.70
CA GLY A 25 -4.48 14.54 6.79
C GLY A 25 -4.87 14.49 5.31
N HIS A 26 -3.97 13.96 4.47
CA HIS A 26 -4.26 13.77 3.03
C HIS A 26 -5.25 12.62 2.87
N THR A 27 -6.28 12.83 2.05
CA THR A 27 -7.22 11.77 1.66
C THR A 27 -6.58 10.78 0.70
N ALA A 28 -7.20 9.62 0.50
CA ALA A 28 -6.74 8.68 -0.52
C ALA A 28 -6.85 9.30 -1.93
N GLU A 29 -7.87 10.12 -2.14
CA GLU A 29 -8.10 10.91 -3.35
C GLU A 29 -6.96 11.91 -3.58
N ASP A 30 -6.47 12.61 -2.55
CA ASP A 30 -5.34 13.55 -2.67
C ASP A 30 -4.04 12.83 -3.11
N LEU A 31 -3.77 11.67 -2.50
CA LEU A 31 -2.60 10.86 -2.84
C LEU A 31 -2.71 10.30 -4.26
N LEU A 32 -3.91 9.95 -4.71
CA LEU A 32 -4.16 9.54 -6.09
C LEU A 32 -3.87 10.70 -7.05
N GLN A 33 -4.41 11.89 -6.76
CA GLN A 33 -4.18 13.08 -7.57
C GLN A 33 -2.69 13.41 -7.69
N GLU A 34 -1.96 13.42 -6.57
CA GLU A 34 -0.51 13.68 -6.57
C GLU A 34 0.26 12.58 -7.32
N THR A 35 -0.16 11.31 -7.22
CA THR A 35 0.42 10.21 -8.02
C THR A 35 0.26 10.49 -9.52
N MET A 36 -0.93 10.90 -9.94
CA MET A 36 -1.24 11.22 -11.33
C MET A 36 -0.50 12.47 -11.81
N LEU A 37 -0.37 13.49 -10.97
CA LEU A 37 0.42 14.70 -11.28
C LEU A 37 1.90 14.36 -11.47
N ARG A 38 2.48 13.49 -10.64
CA ARG A 38 3.86 13.01 -10.81
C ARG A 38 4.05 12.18 -12.07
N ALA A 39 3.09 11.32 -12.40
CA ALA A 39 3.09 10.58 -13.65
C ALA A 39 3.05 11.52 -14.85
N TRP A 40 2.21 12.56 -14.81
CA TRP A 40 2.09 13.55 -15.88
C TRP A 40 3.37 14.38 -16.04
N ARG A 41 3.95 14.88 -14.95
CA ARG A 41 5.20 15.67 -14.97
C ARG A 41 6.42 14.87 -15.45
N LYS A 42 6.39 13.55 -15.35
CA LYS A 42 7.49 12.66 -15.74
C LYS A 42 7.01 11.60 -16.73
N LEU A 43 6.14 11.99 -17.66
CA LEU A 43 5.46 11.05 -18.54
C LEU A 43 6.44 10.20 -19.35
N ASP A 44 7.56 10.79 -19.78
CA ASP A 44 8.62 10.11 -20.54
C ASP A 44 9.34 9.00 -19.76
N THR A 45 9.21 9.01 -18.42
CA THR A 45 9.77 7.98 -17.53
C THR A 45 8.76 6.90 -17.16
N VAL A 46 7.48 7.09 -17.51
CA VAL A 46 6.42 6.13 -17.22
C VAL A 46 6.53 4.98 -18.23
N PRO A 47 6.65 3.72 -17.78
CA PRO A 47 6.70 2.60 -18.69
C PRO A 47 5.45 2.52 -19.58
N THR A 48 5.64 2.08 -20.83
CA THR A 48 4.56 1.90 -21.81
C THR A 48 3.88 0.54 -21.65
N GLU A 49 4.62 -0.49 -21.24
CA GLU A 49 4.10 -1.83 -20.97
C GLU A 49 3.13 -1.79 -19.77
N PRO A 50 1.89 -2.31 -19.90
CA PRO A 50 0.83 -2.12 -18.91
C PRO A 50 1.17 -2.55 -17.48
N GLU A 51 1.81 -3.71 -17.29
CA GLU A 51 2.16 -4.18 -15.96
C GLU A 51 3.29 -3.37 -15.34
N SER A 52 4.31 -3.01 -16.12
CA SER A 52 5.41 -2.16 -15.68
C SER A 52 4.93 -0.77 -15.33
N GLN A 53 3.98 -0.23 -16.12
CA GLN A 53 3.31 1.04 -15.82
C GLN A 53 2.57 0.95 -14.49
N ARG A 54 1.79 -0.11 -14.29
CA ARG A 54 1.07 -0.35 -13.03
C ARG A 54 2.06 -0.47 -11.86
N ARG A 55 3.11 -1.27 -11.98
CA ARG A 55 4.16 -1.40 -10.94
C ARG A 55 4.78 -0.04 -10.60
N TRP A 56 5.09 0.77 -11.60
CA TRP A 56 5.66 2.11 -11.41
C TRP A 56 4.69 3.04 -10.66
N LEU A 57 3.42 3.09 -11.07
CA LEU A 57 2.41 3.93 -10.43
C LEU A 57 2.19 3.55 -8.96
N PHE A 58 2.10 2.24 -8.66
CA PHE A 58 1.95 1.76 -7.29
C PHE A 58 3.19 2.07 -6.44
N ALA A 59 4.39 2.03 -7.03
CA ALA A 59 5.61 2.43 -6.32
C ALA A 59 5.60 3.93 -5.96
N VAL A 60 5.12 4.79 -6.88
CA VAL A 60 4.98 6.23 -6.62
C VAL A 60 3.91 6.50 -5.56
N ALA A 61 2.72 5.93 -5.71
CA ALA A 61 1.62 6.06 -4.76
C ALA A 61 2.01 5.61 -3.35
N ARG A 62 2.72 4.48 -3.26
CA ARG A 62 3.21 3.97 -1.98
C ARG A 62 4.21 4.91 -1.31
N ARG A 63 5.15 5.48 -2.07
CA ARG A 63 6.12 6.46 -1.53
C ARG A 63 5.40 7.69 -0.99
N LEU A 64 4.45 8.22 -1.75
CA LEU A 64 3.62 9.35 -1.34
C LEU A 64 2.85 9.08 -0.04
N ALA A 65 2.23 7.89 0.05
CA ALA A 65 1.49 7.49 1.25
C ALA A 65 2.40 7.38 2.49
N ILE A 66 3.59 6.78 2.34
CA ILE A 66 4.59 6.71 3.41
C ILE A 66 5.03 8.12 3.84
N ASP A 67 5.36 8.98 2.88
CA ASP A 67 5.84 10.33 3.17
C ASP A 67 4.77 11.15 3.90
N ALA A 68 3.51 11.03 3.48
CA ALA A 68 2.37 11.65 4.14
C ALA A 68 2.20 11.13 5.59
N HIS A 69 2.31 9.81 5.79
CA HIS A 69 2.25 9.21 7.13
C HIS A 69 3.37 9.73 8.04
N ARG A 70 4.61 9.80 7.56
CA ARG A 70 5.75 10.32 8.33
C ARG A 70 5.60 11.79 8.69
N LYS A 71 5.17 12.62 7.73
CA LYS A 71 4.90 14.04 7.98
C LYS A 71 3.83 14.23 9.06
N ARG A 72 2.83 13.36 9.10
CA ARG A 72 1.82 13.35 10.17
C ARG A 72 2.43 12.98 11.52
N GLN A 73 3.23 11.92 11.60
CA GLN A 73 3.88 11.50 12.86
C GLN A 73 4.84 12.57 13.42
N ALA A 74 5.45 13.37 12.54
CA ALA A 74 6.34 14.46 12.96
C ALA A 74 5.59 15.72 13.47
N ARG A 75 4.27 15.80 13.30
CA ARG A 75 3.44 16.91 13.82
C ARG A 75 2.84 16.53 15.18
N PRO A 76 2.83 17.45 16.17
CA PRO A 76 2.08 17.24 17.41
C PRO A 76 0.61 16.94 17.09
N ALA A 77 0.01 15.98 17.81
CA ALA A 77 -1.35 15.56 17.56
C ALA A 77 -2.35 16.69 17.89
N GLU A 78 -2.91 17.33 16.88
CA GLU A 78 -4.19 18.03 17.03
C GLU A 78 -5.28 16.98 17.10
N VAL A 79 -5.90 16.86 18.28
CA VAL A 79 -7.04 15.98 18.51
C VAL A 79 -8.24 16.57 17.79
N SER A 80 -8.52 16.09 16.58
CA SER A 80 -9.80 16.33 15.91
C SER A 80 -10.75 15.19 16.24
N LEU A 81 -11.67 15.45 17.18
CA LEU A 81 -12.83 14.63 17.50
C LEU A 81 -13.89 14.85 16.41
N LEU A 82 -13.83 14.13 15.30
CA LEU A 82 -14.95 14.08 14.36
C LEU A 82 -15.18 12.65 13.86
N ASP A 83 -16.47 12.32 13.82
CA ASP A 83 -17.06 11.00 13.86
C ASP A 83 -16.66 10.04 12.74
N THR A 84 -16.52 8.77 13.10
CA THR A 84 -16.37 7.66 12.16
C THR A 84 -17.76 7.16 11.78
N GLU A 85 -18.25 7.58 10.61
CA GLU A 85 -19.37 6.92 9.94
C GLU A 85 -18.98 5.46 9.59
N PRO A 86 -19.78 4.46 9.96
CA PRO A 86 -19.53 3.08 9.55
C PRO A 86 -19.79 2.93 8.04
N ALA A 87 -18.77 2.52 7.29
CA ALA A 87 -18.92 2.15 5.89
C ALA A 87 -19.99 1.05 5.74
N GLY A 88 -20.98 1.29 4.87
CA GLY A 88 -22.22 0.54 4.77
C GLY A 88 -22.09 -0.97 4.53
N PHE A 89 -23.06 -1.71 5.06
CA PHE A 89 -23.20 -3.15 4.90
C PHE A 89 -23.77 -3.49 3.52
N GLY A 90 -22.94 -4.12 2.68
CA GLY A 90 -23.34 -4.71 1.39
C GLY A 90 -22.59 -6.03 1.12
N SER A 91 -22.91 -6.72 0.02
CA SER A 91 -22.24 -7.95 -0.43
C SER A 91 -20.70 -7.82 -0.47
N GLU A 92 -20.21 -6.62 -0.77
CA GLU A 92 -18.79 -6.27 -0.78
C GLU A 92 -18.14 -6.34 0.61
N ALA A 93 -18.89 -6.06 1.69
CA ALA A 93 -18.42 -6.19 3.07
C ALA A 93 -18.24 -7.66 3.47
N ALA A 94 -19.11 -8.56 3.00
CA ALA A 94 -18.99 -9.99 3.24
C ALA A 94 -17.77 -10.61 2.52
N ASN A 95 -17.57 -10.26 1.24
CA ASN A 95 -16.38 -10.66 0.50
C ASN A 95 -15.09 -10.10 1.12
N THR A 96 -15.13 -8.87 1.62
CA THR A 96 -14.01 -8.26 2.35
C THR A 96 -13.72 -8.99 3.66
N ALA A 97 -14.75 -9.41 4.40
CA ALA A 97 -14.59 -10.19 5.63
C ALA A 97 -13.94 -11.56 5.36
N ILE A 98 -14.37 -12.28 4.32
CA ILE A 98 -13.78 -13.56 3.90
C ILE A 98 -12.31 -13.36 3.50
N ALA A 99 -12.03 -12.41 2.60
CA ALA A 99 -10.67 -12.09 2.19
C ALA A 99 -9.78 -11.70 3.38
N THR A 100 -10.32 -10.99 4.38
CA THR A 100 -9.60 -10.62 5.60
C THR A 100 -9.24 -11.84 6.44
N VAL A 101 -10.16 -12.81 6.60
CA VAL A 101 -9.91 -14.05 7.34
C VAL A 101 -8.87 -14.91 6.63
N THR A 102 -9.01 -15.10 5.31
CA THR A 102 -8.03 -15.85 4.49
C THR A 102 -6.66 -15.19 4.55
N MET A 103 -6.59 -13.86 4.39
CA MET A 103 -5.34 -13.11 4.51
C MET A 103 -4.69 -13.29 5.89
N ARG A 104 -5.47 -13.19 6.99
CA ARG A 104 -4.95 -13.39 8.35
C ARG A 104 -4.35 -14.78 8.54
N ARG A 105 -5.03 -15.83 8.05
CA ARG A 105 -4.52 -17.21 8.08
C ARG A 105 -3.24 -17.35 7.27
N ALA A 106 -3.19 -16.81 6.06
CA ALA A 106 -2.03 -16.85 5.19
C ALA A 106 -0.82 -16.13 5.82
N ILE A 107 -1.01 -14.93 6.38
CA ILE A 107 0.04 -14.22 7.13
C ILE A 107 0.51 -15.06 8.32
N GLY A 108 -0.39 -15.75 9.01
CA GLY A 108 -0.09 -16.66 10.11
C GLY A 108 0.85 -17.82 9.74
N ARG A 109 0.86 -18.24 8.47
CA ARG A 109 1.72 -19.31 7.93
C ARG A 109 3.08 -18.83 7.43
N LEU A 110 3.27 -17.52 7.23
CA LEU A 110 4.58 -16.97 6.91
C LEU A 110 5.55 -17.14 8.07
N SER A 111 6.80 -17.47 7.78
CA SER A 111 7.87 -17.46 8.80
C SER A 111 8.04 -16.07 9.40
N THR A 112 8.58 -16.01 10.62
CA THR A 112 8.80 -14.76 11.36
C THR A 112 9.60 -13.74 10.54
N ASP A 113 10.59 -14.21 9.78
CA ASP A 113 11.44 -13.37 8.93
C ASP A 113 10.68 -12.72 7.78
N HIS A 114 9.82 -13.47 7.10
CA HIS A 114 8.97 -12.96 6.02
C HIS A 114 7.94 -11.98 6.58
N ARG A 115 7.32 -12.33 7.70
CA ARG A 115 6.31 -11.48 8.37
C ARG A 115 6.93 -10.17 8.85
N SER A 116 8.11 -10.21 9.45
CA SER A 116 8.81 -9.02 9.94
C SER A 116 9.11 -8.05 8.80
N VAL A 117 9.59 -8.54 7.65
CA VAL A 117 9.80 -7.70 6.47
C VAL A 117 8.49 -7.07 5.99
N LEU A 118 7.40 -7.83 5.92
CA LEU A 118 6.10 -7.27 5.53
C LEU A 118 5.60 -6.23 6.53
N THR A 119 5.77 -6.46 7.84
CA THR A 119 5.37 -5.51 8.88
C THR A 119 6.16 -4.21 8.76
N GLU A 120 7.49 -4.27 8.64
CA GLU A 120 8.32 -3.07 8.52
C GLU A 120 7.96 -2.26 7.26
N LEU A 121 7.76 -2.93 6.12
CA LEU A 121 7.41 -2.27 4.87
C LEU A 121 5.97 -1.74 4.87
N TYR A 122 4.99 -2.60 5.08
CA TYR A 122 3.59 -2.29 4.80
C TYR A 122 2.82 -1.77 6.01
N VAL A 123 3.18 -2.19 7.23
CA VAL A 123 2.51 -1.72 8.45
C VAL A 123 3.19 -0.48 9.01
N LYS A 124 4.53 -0.49 9.09
CA LYS A 124 5.31 0.64 9.65
C LYS A 124 5.75 1.66 8.60
N GLY A 125 5.58 1.35 7.31
CA GLY A 125 5.90 2.30 6.24
C GLY A 125 7.39 2.58 6.07
N HIS A 126 8.28 1.68 6.48
CA HIS A 126 9.71 1.86 6.25
C HIS A 126 10.09 1.62 4.78
N THR A 127 11.17 2.25 4.34
CA THR A 127 11.80 1.98 3.05
C THR A 127 12.55 0.65 3.10
N LEU A 128 13.03 0.18 1.94
CA LEU A 128 13.85 -1.04 1.88
C LEU A 128 15.15 -0.90 2.70
N ASP A 129 15.80 0.26 2.61
CA ASP A 129 17.08 0.53 3.29
C ASP A 129 16.89 0.66 4.81
N GLU A 130 15.84 1.35 5.25
CA GLU A 130 15.49 1.43 6.67
C GLU A 130 15.09 0.07 7.23
N THR A 131 14.31 -0.71 6.48
CA THR A 131 13.94 -2.08 6.87
C THR A 131 15.17 -2.96 7.01
N ALA A 132 16.11 -2.87 6.06
CA ALA A 132 17.38 -3.58 6.11
C ALA A 132 18.19 -3.21 7.36
N ALA A 133 18.31 -1.91 7.66
CA ALA A 133 18.99 -1.41 8.85
C ALA A 133 18.32 -1.88 10.16
N ARG A 134 16.99 -1.79 10.26
CA ARG A 134 16.22 -2.17 11.46
C ARG A 134 16.26 -3.68 11.72
N LEU A 135 16.17 -4.48 10.67
CA LEU A 135 16.20 -5.95 10.75
C LEU A 135 17.62 -6.52 10.73
N ARG A 136 18.65 -5.67 10.56
CA ARG A 136 20.07 -6.04 10.48
C ARG A 136 20.34 -7.11 9.42
N VAL A 137 19.76 -6.93 8.23
CA VAL A 137 19.96 -7.82 7.07
C VAL A 137 20.26 -7.00 5.81
N PRO A 138 20.90 -7.58 4.78
CA PRO A 138 21.11 -6.89 3.52
C PRO A 138 19.80 -6.45 2.83
N VAL A 139 19.84 -5.34 2.10
CA VAL A 139 18.69 -4.86 1.30
C VAL A 139 18.21 -5.92 0.30
N GLY A 140 19.14 -6.70 -0.28
CA GLY A 140 18.81 -7.84 -1.14
C GLY A 140 17.96 -8.89 -0.43
N THR A 141 18.23 -9.16 0.85
CA THR A 141 17.45 -10.08 1.70
C THR A 141 16.07 -9.53 2.01
N VAL A 142 15.93 -8.22 2.22
CA VAL A 142 14.61 -7.57 2.37
C VAL A 142 13.80 -7.74 1.08
N LYS A 143 14.41 -7.49 -0.08
CA LYS A 143 13.75 -7.64 -1.39
C LYS A 143 13.31 -9.09 -1.62
N SER A 144 14.18 -10.07 -1.41
CA SER A 144 13.85 -11.48 -1.63
C SER A 144 12.77 -11.97 -0.67
N ARG A 145 12.86 -11.66 0.63
CA ARG A 145 11.82 -12.00 1.62
C ARG A 145 10.49 -11.34 1.28
N ALA A 146 10.48 -10.06 0.92
CA ALA A 146 9.25 -9.37 0.50
C ALA A 146 8.63 -10.04 -0.74
N HIS A 147 9.46 -10.40 -1.73
CA HIS A 147 9.02 -11.08 -2.94
C HIS A 147 8.36 -12.44 -2.64
N TYR A 148 9.05 -13.33 -1.92
CA TYR A 148 8.49 -14.65 -1.61
C TYR A 148 7.27 -14.58 -0.69
N ALA A 149 7.27 -13.67 0.28
CA ALA A 149 6.11 -13.47 1.15
C ALA A 149 4.88 -12.99 0.36
N THR A 150 5.05 -12.02 -0.53
CA THR A 150 3.93 -11.50 -1.34
C THR A 150 3.45 -12.50 -2.40
N GLN A 151 4.34 -13.30 -3.00
CA GLN A 151 3.93 -14.41 -3.86
C GLN A 151 3.13 -15.47 -3.11
N TYR A 152 3.58 -15.86 -1.91
CA TYR A 152 2.85 -16.80 -1.06
C TYR A 152 1.45 -16.28 -0.73
N LEU A 153 1.33 -15.02 -0.28
CA LEU A 153 0.05 -14.41 0.06
C LEU A 153 -0.88 -14.30 -1.15
N ARG A 154 -0.33 -13.96 -2.33
CA ARG A 154 -1.10 -13.94 -3.59
C ARG A 154 -1.70 -15.32 -3.89
N ASN A 155 -0.90 -16.37 -3.84
CA ASN A 155 -1.36 -17.72 -4.14
C ASN A 155 -2.41 -18.20 -3.14
N ALA A 156 -2.26 -17.83 -1.86
CA ALA A 156 -3.24 -18.16 -0.83
C ALA A 156 -4.61 -17.48 -1.02
N LEU A 157 -4.67 -16.37 -1.78
CA LEU A 157 -5.92 -15.65 -2.08
C LEU A 157 -6.55 -16.05 -3.41
N ILE A 158 -5.80 -16.69 -4.30
CA ILE A 158 -6.29 -17.16 -5.62
C ILE A 158 -6.76 -18.61 -5.55
N ASN A 159 -6.18 -19.42 -4.64
CA ASN A 159 -6.42 -20.86 -4.56
C ASN A 159 -7.43 -21.28 -3.46
N GLU A 160 -8.30 -20.37 -3.01
CA GLU A 160 -9.51 -20.66 -2.23
C GLU A 160 -10.75 -20.22 -3.03
#